data_AF-A0AA38CTB3-F1
#
_entry.id   AF-A0AA38CTB3-F1
#
_cell.length_a   1.000
_cell.length_b   1.000
_cell.length_c   1.000
_cell.angle_alpha   90.00
_cell.angle_beta   90.00
_cell.angle_gamma   90.00
#
_symmetry.space_group_name_H-M   'P 1'
#
loop_
_entity.id
_entity.type
_entity.pdbx_description
1 polymer ?
#
loop_
_entity_poly.entity_id
_entity_poly.type
_entity_poly.pdbx_seq_one_letter_code
_entity_poly.pdbx_strand_id
1 'polypeptide(L)'
;MADEVNGKHKCNDAASVAVDEKRPVFTVLRPHLIVEAPKAAEAIQFYKRAFGAEEGFKSLHPKRKADQELPLILHALLKFGAAEVIVCDETDDGVEGVKSPVSLKGTTAILHLETDDVESAFKKAVQAGAIAVHKISKRTSGQVHGEVKDPYGFVWTLSTPIKPEAAAAEADAAQA
;
A
#
# COMPACT_ATOMS: atom_id res chain seq x y z
N MET A 1 6.06 -47.70 62.08
CA MET A 1 6.79 -47.50 60.82
C MET A 1 6.15 -46.26 60.20
N ALA A 2 6.58 -45.07 60.66
CA ALA A 2 7.67 -44.27 60.07
C ALA A 2 7.17 -43.67 58.74
N ASP A 3 7.11 -42.37 58.46
CA ASP A 3 7.72 -41.14 59.00
C ASP A 3 6.86 -39.97 58.46
N GLU A 4 6.48 -38.96 59.25
CA GLU A 4 7.19 -37.70 59.53
C GLU A 4 6.60 -36.51 58.75
N VAL A 5 6.10 -35.53 59.52
CA VAL A 5 5.68 -34.20 59.11
C VAL A 5 6.93 -33.33 58.99
N ASN A 6 7.17 -32.67 57.85
CA ASN A 6 7.89 -31.39 57.85
C ASN A 6 7.76 -30.57 56.56
N GLY A 7 7.75 -29.24 56.69
CA GLY A 7 8.32 -28.36 55.68
C GLY A 7 7.39 -27.37 54.98
N LYS A 8 6.97 -26.31 55.69
CA LYS A 8 6.69 -24.99 55.08
C LYS A 8 7.85 -24.59 54.17
N HIS A 9 7.58 -24.09 52.95
CA HIS A 9 8.30 -22.95 52.36
C HIS A 9 7.34 -22.20 51.40
N LYS A 10 6.96 -20.99 51.82
CA LYS A 10 6.51 -19.93 50.92
C LYS A 10 7.68 -19.58 49.97
N CYS A 11 7.39 -19.39 48.69
CA CYS A 11 8.11 -18.58 47.70
C CYS A 11 7.48 -18.92 46.33
N ASN A 12 7.11 -18.01 45.43
CA ASN A 12 7.21 -16.57 45.36
C ASN A 12 6.13 -16.09 44.39
N ASP A 13 5.58 -14.91 44.64
CA ASP A 13 5.09 -14.03 43.58
C ASP A 13 6.15 -13.97 42.47
N ALA A 14 5.80 -14.45 41.29
CA ALA A 14 6.37 -13.94 40.06
C ALA A 14 5.25 -13.21 39.33
N ALA A 15 4.90 -12.05 39.89
CA ALA A 15 4.27 -10.98 39.15
C ALA A 15 5.03 -10.79 37.83
N SER A 16 4.24 -10.70 36.75
CA SER A 16 4.59 -10.31 35.40
C SER A 16 6.02 -9.82 35.19
N VAL A 17 6.77 -10.53 34.35
CA VAL A 17 7.93 -9.93 33.68
C VAL A 17 7.37 -8.86 32.75
N ALA A 18 7.34 -7.61 33.23
CA ALA A 18 7.08 -6.44 32.41
C ALA A 18 8.31 -6.26 31.52
N VAL A 19 8.26 -6.82 30.32
CA VAL A 19 9.21 -6.51 29.27
C VAL A 19 8.79 -5.16 28.69
N ASP A 20 9.40 -4.08 29.19
CA ASP A 20 9.39 -2.78 28.50
C ASP A 20 10.36 -2.85 27.30
N GLU A 21 10.02 -3.70 26.34
CA GLU A 21 10.67 -3.69 25.04
C GLU A 21 10.12 -2.49 24.28
N LYS A 22 10.89 -1.40 24.28
CA LYS A 22 10.61 -0.17 23.54
C LYS A 22 10.18 -0.54 22.12
N ARG A 23 8.87 -0.45 21.86
CA ARG A 23 8.28 -0.84 20.57
C ARG A 23 8.94 -0.05 19.45
N PRO A 24 9.29 -0.69 18.33
CA PRO A 24 9.86 0.03 17.19
C PRO A 24 8.85 1.07 16.68
N VAL A 25 9.33 2.26 16.40
CA VAL A 25 8.54 3.35 15.79
C VAL A 25 8.97 3.48 14.34
N PHE A 26 8.08 3.08 13.43
CA PHE A 26 8.27 3.28 12.00
C PHE A 26 7.70 4.65 11.59
N THR A 27 8.41 5.38 10.75
CA THR A 27 8.03 6.75 10.36
C THR A 27 7.37 6.82 8.98
N VAL A 28 7.63 5.84 8.11
CA VAL A 28 7.09 5.80 6.75
C VAL A 28 6.96 4.35 6.28
N LEU A 29 5.89 4.06 5.54
CA LEU A 29 5.70 2.84 4.78
C LEU A 29 5.68 3.22 3.30
N ARG A 30 6.40 2.46 2.46
CA ARG A 30 6.45 2.68 1.01
C ARG A 30 6.20 1.35 0.31
N PRO A 31 5.00 1.10 -0.22
CA PRO A 31 4.77 -0.09 -1.03
C PRO A 31 5.55 0.02 -2.35
N HIS A 32 6.08 -1.11 -2.81
CA HIS A 32 6.65 -1.23 -4.16
C HIS A 32 5.55 -1.60 -5.15
N LEU A 33 5.41 -0.77 -6.19
CA LEU A 33 4.58 -1.01 -7.34
C LEU A 33 5.45 -1.58 -8.45
N ILE A 34 5.45 -2.91 -8.54
CA ILE A 34 6.17 -3.66 -9.57
C ILE A 34 5.38 -3.59 -10.88
N VAL A 35 5.95 -3.00 -11.91
CA VAL A 35 5.33 -2.95 -13.25
C VAL A 35 6.06 -3.84 -14.21
N GLU A 36 5.37 -4.35 -15.23
CA GLU A 36 5.99 -5.12 -16.30
C GLU A 36 7.12 -4.29 -16.94
N ALA A 37 8.33 -4.85 -17.03
CA ALA A 37 9.44 -4.17 -17.67
C ALA A 37 9.21 -4.04 -19.19
N PRO A 38 9.60 -2.93 -19.84
CA PRO A 38 10.29 -1.75 -19.31
C PRO A 38 9.34 -0.55 -19.04
N LYS A 39 8.19 -0.77 -18.42
CA LYS A 39 7.10 0.23 -18.36
C LYS A 39 7.13 1.17 -17.15
N ALA A 40 8.11 1.08 -16.25
CA ALA A 40 8.15 1.95 -15.06
C ALA A 40 8.23 3.44 -15.39
N ALA A 41 8.97 3.81 -16.44
CA ALA A 41 9.05 5.20 -16.89
C ALA A 41 7.68 5.74 -17.32
N GLU A 42 6.92 4.92 -18.05
CA GLU A 42 5.56 5.26 -18.50
C GLU A 42 4.61 5.35 -17.30
N ALA A 43 4.74 4.44 -16.33
CA ALA A 43 3.93 4.42 -15.11
C ALA A 43 4.12 5.69 -14.29
N ILE A 44 5.36 6.14 -14.13
CA ILE A 44 5.67 7.41 -13.47
C ILE A 44 4.96 8.58 -14.18
N GLN A 45 4.97 8.61 -15.51
CA GLN A 45 4.28 9.66 -16.26
C GLN A 45 2.75 9.56 -16.13
N PHE A 46 2.20 8.36 -16.08
CA PHE A 46 0.78 8.14 -15.78
C PHE A 46 0.43 8.72 -14.40
N TYR A 47 1.15 8.36 -13.34
CA TYR A 47 0.85 8.82 -11.98
C TYR A 47 1.01 10.34 -11.82
N LYS A 48 1.96 10.95 -12.52
CA LYS A 48 2.09 12.41 -12.65
C LYS A 48 0.81 13.06 -13.20
N ARG A 49 0.28 12.52 -14.30
CA ARG A 49 -0.93 13.07 -14.95
C ARG A 49 -2.22 12.75 -14.19
N ALA A 50 -2.35 11.53 -13.68
CA ALA A 50 -3.55 11.01 -13.03
C ALA A 50 -3.76 11.62 -11.64
N PHE A 51 -2.71 11.63 -10.83
CA PHE A 51 -2.79 11.93 -9.40
C PHE A 51 -1.90 13.12 -8.98
N GLY A 52 -1.24 13.78 -9.94
CA GLY A 52 -0.32 14.89 -9.62
C GLY A 52 0.94 14.42 -8.89
N ALA A 53 1.36 13.17 -9.10
CA ALA A 53 2.50 12.61 -8.37
C ALA A 53 3.80 13.37 -8.64
N GLU A 54 4.60 13.60 -7.61
CA GLU A 54 5.93 14.19 -7.74
C GLU A 54 7.00 13.09 -7.74
N GLU A 55 7.92 13.12 -8.70
CA GLU A 55 9.06 12.18 -8.76
C GLU A 55 10.20 12.74 -7.92
N GLY A 56 10.61 11.95 -6.93
CA GLY A 56 11.77 12.24 -6.09
C GLY A 56 13.00 11.49 -6.56
N PHE A 57 13.54 10.65 -5.68
CA PHE A 57 14.70 9.83 -5.97
C PHE A 57 14.40 8.76 -7.03
N LYS A 58 15.34 8.56 -7.96
CA LYS A 58 15.30 7.48 -8.95
C LYS A 58 16.65 6.78 -9.04
N SER A 59 16.65 5.45 -8.99
CA SER A 59 17.79 4.58 -9.28
C SER A 59 17.50 3.67 -10.47
N LEU A 60 18.56 3.39 -11.23
CA LEU A 60 18.53 2.56 -12.42
C LEU A 60 19.21 1.23 -12.13
N HIS A 61 18.75 0.19 -12.80
CA HIS A 61 19.35 -1.12 -12.73
C HIS A 61 20.79 -1.08 -13.29
N PRO A 62 21.80 -1.60 -12.58
CA PRO A 62 23.21 -1.49 -13.00
C PRO A 62 23.53 -2.35 -14.22
N LYS A 63 22.76 -3.42 -14.44
CA LYS A 63 22.84 -4.25 -15.66
C LYS A 63 21.80 -3.76 -16.67
N ARG A 64 22.18 -3.75 -17.94
CA ARG A 64 21.28 -3.50 -19.07
C ARG A 64 21.46 -4.61 -20.09
N LYS A 65 20.37 -5.22 -20.56
CA LYS A 65 20.43 -6.20 -21.65
C LYS A 65 20.81 -5.47 -22.95
N ALA A 66 21.45 -6.16 -23.89
CA ALA A 66 21.98 -5.53 -25.11
C ALA A 66 20.88 -4.93 -26.00
N ASP A 67 19.67 -5.48 -25.93
CA ASP A 67 18.45 -5.08 -26.63
C ASP A 67 17.67 -3.95 -25.91
N GLN A 68 18.10 -3.53 -24.72
CA GLN A 68 17.46 -2.44 -23.98
C GLN A 68 18.12 -1.09 -24.31
N GLU A 69 17.32 -0.13 -24.79
CA GLU A 69 17.77 1.23 -25.06
C GLU A 69 18.19 1.97 -23.77
N LEU A 70 17.40 1.81 -22.70
CA LEU A 70 17.63 2.41 -21.39
C LEU A 70 17.68 1.33 -20.30
N PRO A 71 18.47 1.53 -19.23
CA PRO A 71 18.43 0.63 -18.08
C PRO A 71 17.04 0.67 -17.43
N LEU A 72 16.61 -0.47 -16.90
CA LEU A 72 15.36 -0.59 -16.14
C LEU A 72 15.40 0.30 -14.89
N ILE A 73 14.24 0.79 -14.46
CA ILE A 73 14.11 1.54 -13.22
C ILE A 73 14.05 0.54 -12.06
N LEU A 74 15.05 0.60 -11.18
CA LEU A 74 15.11 -0.27 -10.00
C LEU A 74 14.27 0.30 -8.85
N HIS A 75 14.31 1.63 -8.63
CA HIS A 75 13.44 2.31 -7.68
C HIS A 75 13.18 3.74 -8.15
N ALA A 76 11.92 4.16 -8.23
CA ALA A 76 11.53 5.56 -8.36
C ALA A 76 10.54 5.92 -7.25
N LEU A 77 10.93 6.82 -6.36
CA LEU A 77 10.07 7.34 -5.30
C LEU A 77 9.08 8.32 -5.91
N LEU A 78 7.78 8.05 -5.75
CA LEU A 78 6.71 8.97 -6.10
C LEU A 78 5.97 9.44 -4.85
N LYS A 79 5.65 10.73 -4.80
CA LYS A 79 4.87 11.34 -3.72
C LYS A 79 3.50 11.79 -4.21
N PHE A 80 2.47 11.54 -3.41
CA PHE A 80 1.09 11.97 -3.61
C PHE A 80 0.69 12.79 -2.37
N GLY A 81 1.12 14.06 -2.32
CA GLY A 81 1.06 14.84 -1.09
C GLY A 81 1.91 14.20 0.02
N ALA A 82 1.27 13.71 1.08
CA ALA A 82 1.94 13.04 2.21
C ALA A 82 2.16 11.53 2.00
N ALA A 83 1.51 10.91 1.02
CA ALA A 83 1.68 9.49 0.71
C ALA A 83 2.86 9.25 -0.22
N GLU A 84 3.53 8.10 -0.10
CA GLU A 84 4.70 7.75 -0.90
C GLU A 84 4.64 6.30 -1.37
N VAL A 85 5.04 6.04 -2.62
CA VAL A 85 5.23 4.68 -3.19
C VAL A 85 6.56 4.60 -3.92
N ILE A 86 7.06 3.39 -4.14
CA ILE A 86 8.22 3.14 -5.01
C ILE A 86 7.74 2.42 -6.25
N VAL A 87 7.95 2.99 -7.44
CA VAL A 87 7.67 2.31 -8.72
C VAL A 87 8.95 1.69 -9.25
N CYS A 88 8.89 0.45 -9.73
CA CYS A 88 10.03 -0.21 -10.36
C CYS A 88 9.60 -1.20 -11.44
N ASP A 89 10.49 -1.41 -12.40
CA ASP A 89 10.35 -2.45 -13.41
C ASP A 89 10.52 -3.83 -12.76
N GLU A 90 9.79 -4.82 -13.27
CA GLU A 90 9.95 -6.22 -12.92
C GLU A 90 11.27 -6.74 -13.50
N THR A 91 12.23 -7.12 -12.64
CA THR A 91 13.53 -7.65 -13.07
C THR A 91 13.69 -9.13 -12.76
N ASP A 92 14.56 -9.81 -13.51
CA ASP A 92 14.85 -11.24 -13.35
C ASP A 92 15.63 -11.53 -12.05
N ASP A 93 16.37 -10.55 -11.52
CA ASP A 93 17.14 -10.61 -10.28
C ASP A 93 16.45 -9.90 -9.09
N GLY A 94 15.15 -9.64 -9.21
CA GLY A 94 14.30 -9.14 -8.13
C GLY A 94 14.00 -10.21 -7.06
N VAL A 95 13.13 -9.86 -6.11
CA VAL A 95 12.69 -10.79 -5.07
C VAL A 95 11.87 -11.92 -5.69
N GLU A 96 12.20 -13.17 -5.37
CA GLU A 96 11.48 -14.34 -5.89
C GLU A 96 10.00 -14.28 -5.51
N GLY A 97 9.12 -14.61 -6.47
CA GLY A 97 7.67 -14.56 -6.31
C GLY A 97 7.06 -13.15 -6.32
N VAL A 98 7.86 -12.09 -6.32
CA VAL A 98 7.38 -10.70 -6.43
C VAL A 98 7.33 -10.31 -7.90
N LYS A 99 6.11 -10.07 -8.38
CA LYS A 99 5.79 -9.92 -9.80
C LYS A 99 4.78 -8.81 -10.02
N SER A 100 4.76 -8.25 -11.23
CA SER A 100 3.80 -7.23 -11.61
C SER A 100 2.37 -7.79 -11.66
N PRO A 101 1.32 -6.95 -11.52
CA PRO A 101 -0.05 -7.42 -11.65
C PRO A 101 -0.35 -8.07 -13.00
N VAL A 102 0.35 -7.64 -14.06
CA VAL A 102 0.27 -8.23 -15.40
C VAL A 102 0.80 -9.67 -15.39
N SER A 103 2.02 -9.87 -14.88
CA SER A 103 2.63 -11.20 -14.76
C SER A 103 1.81 -12.16 -13.88
N LEU A 104 1.22 -11.63 -12.79
CA LEU A 104 0.38 -12.40 -11.88
C LEU A 104 -1.06 -12.62 -12.38
N LYS A 105 -1.47 -11.91 -13.44
CA LYS A 105 -2.87 -11.84 -13.92
C LYS A 105 -3.86 -11.43 -12.81
N GLY A 106 -3.41 -10.59 -11.88
CA GLY A 106 -4.17 -10.14 -10.71
C GLY A 106 -3.38 -9.15 -9.87
N THR A 107 -4.06 -8.37 -9.03
CA THR A 107 -3.41 -7.49 -8.04
C THR A 107 -3.59 -8.06 -6.64
N THR A 108 -2.56 -7.96 -5.82
CA THR A 108 -2.55 -8.49 -4.44
C THR A 108 -2.76 -7.40 -3.39
N ALA A 109 -2.74 -6.12 -3.79
CA ALA A 109 -2.98 -4.98 -2.94
C ALA A 109 -3.90 -3.96 -3.61
N ILE A 110 -4.65 -3.25 -2.78
CA ILE A 110 -5.42 -2.05 -3.14
C ILE A 110 -4.75 -0.86 -2.45
N LEU A 111 -4.56 0.22 -3.19
CA LEU A 111 -3.93 1.43 -2.70
C LEU A 111 -5.02 2.46 -2.39
N HIS A 112 -5.05 2.94 -1.14
CA HIS A 112 -6.02 3.93 -0.71
C HIS A 112 -5.37 5.31 -0.73
N LEU A 113 -5.99 6.25 -1.45
CA LEU A 113 -5.64 7.66 -1.41
C LEU A 113 -6.85 8.46 -0.92
N GLU A 114 -6.60 9.32 0.07
CA GLU A 114 -7.61 10.22 0.60
C GLU A 114 -7.50 11.61 -0.02
N THR A 115 -8.65 12.18 -0.37
CA THR A 115 -8.76 13.53 -0.90
C THR A 115 -10.15 14.10 -0.65
N ASP A 116 -10.25 15.42 -0.49
CA ASP A 116 -11.53 16.12 -0.39
C ASP A 116 -12.28 16.20 -1.74
N ASP A 117 -11.58 15.98 -2.86
CA ASP A 117 -12.14 16.07 -4.22
C ASP A 117 -11.99 14.76 -5.01
N VAL A 118 -12.77 13.76 -4.59
CA VAL A 118 -12.79 12.41 -5.19
C VAL A 118 -13.23 12.45 -6.65
N GLU A 119 -14.17 13.33 -7.01
CA GLU A 119 -14.69 13.42 -8.38
C GLU A 119 -13.63 13.88 -9.37
N SER A 120 -12.88 14.93 -9.03
CA SER A 120 -11.78 15.43 -9.85
C SER A 120 -10.65 14.41 -9.96
N ALA A 121 -10.25 13.79 -8.85
CA ALA A 121 -9.20 12.77 -8.84
C ALA A 121 -9.58 11.55 -9.70
N PHE A 122 -10.81 11.04 -9.55
CA PHE A 122 -11.33 9.92 -10.33
C PHE A 122 -11.38 10.25 -11.82
N LYS A 123 -11.91 11.43 -12.18
CA LYS A 123 -11.99 11.88 -13.57
C LYS A 123 -10.60 11.99 -14.21
N LYS A 124 -9.62 12.58 -13.51
CA LYS A 124 -8.25 12.70 -14.01
C LYS A 124 -7.60 11.34 -14.21
N ALA A 125 -7.80 10.40 -13.28
CA ALA A 125 -7.28 9.04 -13.41
C ALA A 125 -7.84 8.33 -14.65
N VAL A 126 -9.17 8.41 -14.87
CA VAL A 126 -9.81 7.83 -16.05
C VAL A 126 -9.32 8.50 -17.34
N GLN A 127 -9.19 9.82 -17.36
CA GLN A 127 -8.63 10.55 -18.50
C GLN A 127 -7.18 10.20 -18.80
N ALA A 128 -6.41 9.84 -17.79
CA ALA A 128 -5.03 9.39 -17.93
C ALA A 128 -4.90 7.93 -18.41
N GLY A 129 -6.01 7.18 -18.48
CA GLY A 129 -6.06 5.81 -18.99
C GLY A 129 -6.49 4.75 -17.96
N ALA A 130 -6.86 5.14 -16.74
CA ALA A 130 -7.43 4.20 -15.77
C ALA A 130 -8.86 3.78 -16.17
N ILE A 131 -9.29 2.61 -15.70
CA ILE A 131 -10.64 2.09 -15.90
C ILE A 131 -11.40 2.16 -14.59
N ALA A 132 -12.63 2.67 -14.62
CA ALA A 132 -13.54 2.65 -13.48
C ALA A 132 -13.90 1.20 -13.10
N VAL A 133 -13.52 0.78 -11.90
CA VAL A 133 -13.89 -0.53 -11.33
C VAL A 133 -15.19 -0.37 -10.53
N HIS A 134 -15.21 0.61 -9.65
CA HIS A 134 -16.40 1.02 -8.90
C HIS A 134 -16.64 2.50 -9.13
N LYS A 135 -17.85 2.84 -9.60
CA LYS A 135 -18.28 4.22 -9.78
C LYS A 135 -18.27 4.95 -8.44
N ILE A 136 -18.09 6.26 -8.50
CA ILE A 136 -18.19 7.11 -7.32
C ILE A 136 -19.56 6.92 -6.66
N SER A 137 -19.53 6.67 -5.36
CA SER A 137 -20.73 6.52 -4.54
C SER A 137 -20.51 7.11 -3.16
N LYS A 138 -21.62 7.49 -2.52
CA LYS A 138 -21.64 8.00 -1.15
C LYS A 138 -22.19 6.94 -0.22
N ARG A 139 -21.43 6.59 0.82
CA ARG A 139 -21.85 5.66 1.87
C ARG A 139 -22.80 6.32 2.85
N THR A 140 -23.46 5.52 3.69
CA THR A 140 -24.34 6.00 4.77
C THR A 140 -23.57 6.84 5.80
N SER A 141 -22.29 6.55 6.00
CA SER A 141 -21.34 7.36 6.78
C SER A 141 -21.10 8.78 6.21
N GLY A 142 -21.58 9.04 4.99
CA GLY A 142 -21.32 10.26 4.25
C GLY A 142 -19.99 10.28 3.51
N GLN A 143 -19.16 9.24 3.65
CA GLN A 143 -17.92 9.09 2.89
C GLN A 143 -18.23 8.97 1.40
N VAL A 144 -17.52 9.75 0.57
CA VAL A 144 -17.53 9.59 -0.89
C VAL A 144 -16.33 8.75 -1.27
N HIS A 145 -16.53 7.75 -2.13
CA HIS A 145 -15.45 6.91 -2.62
C HIS A 145 -15.71 6.39 -4.02
N GLY A 146 -14.64 6.05 -4.73
CA GLY A 146 -14.68 5.35 -6.02
C GLY A 146 -13.38 4.59 -6.26
N GLU A 147 -13.39 3.63 -7.18
CA GLU A 147 -12.22 2.80 -7.45
C GLU A 147 -11.89 2.75 -8.93
N VAL A 148 -10.60 2.85 -9.23
CA VAL A 148 -10.06 2.75 -10.58
C VAL A 148 -8.97 1.69 -10.65
N LYS A 149 -8.87 1.00 -11.78
CA LYS A 149 -7.74 0.13 -12.11
C LYS A 149 -6.85 0.86 -13.11
N ASP A 150 -5.58 1.04 -12.78
CA ASP A 150 -4.64 1.71 -13.67
C ASP A 150 -4.15 0.80 -14.81
N PRO A 151 -3.45 1.35 -15.83
CA PRO A 151 -2.93 0.57 -16.96
C PRO A 151 -1.94 -0.54 -16.57
N TYR A 152 -1.34 -0.48 -15.39
CA TYR A 152 -0.35 -1.44 -14.89
C TYR A 152 -0.98 -2.53 -14.02
N GLY A 153 -2.28 -2.42 -13.78
CA GLY A 153 -3.12 -3.42 -13.15
C GLY A 153 -3.34 -3.22 -11.65
N PHE A 154 -2.83 -2.14 -11.05
CA PHE A 154 -3.12 -1.82 -9.65
C PHE A 154 -4.50 -1.20 -9.50
N VAL A 155 -5.13 -1.48 -8.36
CA VAL A 155 -6.42 -0.90 -8.00
C VAL A 155 -6.18 0.21 -6.97
N TRP A 156 -6.75 1.37 -7.26
CA TRP A 156 -6.71 2.56 -6.43
C TRP A 156 -8.10 2.91 -5.94
N THR A 157 -8.26 2.98 -4.63
CA THR A 157 -9.45 3.52 -3.98
C THR A 157 -9.20 4.99 -3.67
N LEU A 158 -10.07 5.85 -4.19
CA LEU A 158 -10.06 7.29 -3.95
C LEU A 158 -11.24 7.61 -3.03
N SER A 159 -10.98 8.22 -1.88
CA SER A 159 -12.04 8.48 -0.90
C SER A 159 -11.86 9.79 -0.15
N THR A 160 -12.95 10.36 0.34
CA THR A 160 -12.87 11.36 1.41
C THR A 160 -12.47 10.68 2.72
N PRO A 161 -11.84 11.39 3.66
CA PRO A 161 -11.57 10.84 5.00
C PRO A 161 -12.86 10.37 5.68
N ILE A 162 -12.78 9.26 6.42
CA ILE A 162 -13.89 8.82 7.28
C ILE A 162 -13.92 9.72 8.52
N LYS A 163 -15.07 10.35 8.78
CA LYS A 163 -15.26 11.10 10.02
C LYS A 163 -15.31 10.12 11.20
N PRO A 164 -14.62 10.39 12.32
CA PRO A 164 -14.58 9.47 13.47
C PRO A 164 -15.96 9.04 13.97
N GLU A 165 -16.94 9.95 13.98
CA GLU A 165 -18.30 9.66 14.44
C GLU A 165 -19.06 8.70 13.50
N ALA A 166 -18.64 8.61 12.23
CA ALA A 166 -19.28 7.79 11.21
C ALA A 166 -18.68 6.39 11.09
N ALA A 167 -17.44 6.19 11.53
CA ALA A 167 -16.76 4.88 11.52
C ALA A 167 -17.45 3.85 12.44
N ALA A 168 -18.04 4.30 13.55
CA ALA A 168 -18.76 3.43 14.49
C ALA A 168 -20.07 2.88 13.91
N ALA A 169 -20.72 3.62 13.00
CA ALA A 169 -22.01 3.22 12.41
C ALA A 169 -21.86 2.16 11.29
N GLU A 170 -20.73 2.12 10.57
CA GLU A 170 -20.49 1.11 9.53
C GLU A 170 -20.08 -0.26 10.09
N ALA A 171 -19.38 -0.30 11.23
CA ALA A 171 -19.03 -1.56 11.89
C ALA A 171 -20.27 -2.36 12.32
N ASP A 172 -21.34 -1.67 12.68
CA ASP A 172 -22.63 -2.26 13.11
C ASP A 172 -23.47 -2.73 11.90
N ALA A 173 -23.43 -2.00 10.79
CA ALA A 173 -24.21 -2.33 9.59
C ALA A 173 -23.61 -3.48 8.75
N ALA A 174 -22.30 -3.70 8.82
CA ALA A 174 -21.64 -4.81 8.11
C ALA A 174 -21.76 -6.17 8.82
N GLN A 175 -22.35 -6.19 10.02
CA GLN A 175 -22.55 -7.40 10.85
C GLN A 175 -24.02 -7.87 10.87
N ALA A 176 -24.92 -7.20 10.14
CA ALA A 176 -26.34 -7.53 10.01
C ALA A 176 -26.67 -8.08 8.62
#